data_AF-A0A7S0SV82-F1
#
_entry.id   AF-A0A7S0SV82-F1
#
_cell.length_a   1.000
_cell.length_b   1.000
_cell.length_c   1.000
_cell.angle_alpha   90.00
_cell.angle_beta   90.00
_cell.angle_gamma   90.00
#
_symmetry.space_group_name_H-M   'P 1'
#
loop_
_entity.id
_entity.type
_entity.pdbx_description
1 polymer ?
#
loop_
_entity_poly.entity_id
_entity_poly.type
_entity_poly.pdbx_seq_one_letter_code
_entity_poly.pdbx_strand_id
1 'polypeptide(L)'
;YRKPCLSFTSPGGDAYNTDKDKHGFRYDSIGIANGIVNAGGSCDRLQYDPNNYDAMETKLNQYDGFIVRINPGQLSNPGVVAGAQAKFDALMTSFVKAGKPVWSSPAVQTQMGAKDALVKIKSMSCGLPDTYAYYSEAELHKGFREAAAFQPRVIKQNRGSAGEGIWLVWLEDKQYCANLGDAKLGDNDKLKLMEMNDNHTEY
;
A
#
# COMPACT_ATOMS: atom_id res chain seq x y z
N TYR A 1 -24.04 -16.02 8.01
CA TYR A 1 -23.29 -15.23 7.01
C TYR A 1 -21.99 -15.93 6.67
N ARG A 2 -21.81 -16.32 5.40
CA ARG A 2 -20.57 -16.90 4.86
C ARG A 2 -19.69 -15.79 4.31
N LYS A 3 -18.45 -15.69 4.78
CA LYS A 3 -17.48 -14.70 4.29
C LYS A 3 -16.16 -15.39 3.90
N PRO A 4 -15.58 -15.18 2.73
CA PRO A 4 -14.25 -15.69 2.46
C PRO A 4 -13.17 -14.66 2.84
N CYS A 5 -12.06 -15.16 3.38
CA CYS A 5 -10.78 -14.48 3.34
C CYS A 5 -10.10 -14.83 2.01
N LEU A 6 -10.12 -13.88 1.08
CA LEU A 6 -9.55 -14.01 -0.27
C LEU A 6 -8.06 -13.71 -0.25
N SER A 7 -7.25 -14.69 -0.64
CA SER A 7 -5.81 -14.57 -0.87
C SER A 7 -5.49 -14.80 -2.35
N PHE A 8 -4.26 -14.48 -2.75
CA PHE A 8 -3.71 -14.81 -4.05
C PHE A 8 -2.20 -14.93 -3.95
N THR A 9 -1.66 -16.09 -4.28
CA THR A 9 -0.21 -16.31 -4.40
C THR A 9 0.25 -15.91 -5.80
N SER A 10 1.02 -14.83 -5.90
CA SER A 10 1.60 -14.38 -7.16
C SER A 10 2.60 -15.41 -7.69
N PRO A 11 2.70 -15.62 -9.01
CA PRO A 11 3.87 -16.26 -9.62
C PRO A 11 5.17 -15.52 -9.25
N GLY A 12 6.30 -16.22 -9.32
CA GLY A 12 7.63 -15.66 -9.04
C GLY A 12 8.16 -15.84 -7.60
N GLY A 13 7.51 -16.70 -6.81
CA GLY A 13 8.05 -17.17 -5.52
C GLY A 13 8.06 -16.12 -4.41
N ASP A 14 8.98 -16.27 -3.47
CA ASP A 14 9.04 -15.46 -2.24
C ASP A 14 9.17 -13.96 -2.51
N ALA A 15 9.85 -13.58 -3.60
CA ALA A 15 10.04 -12.17 -4.00
C ALA A 15 8.72 -11.39 -4.11
N TYR A 16 7.62 -12.05 -4.50
CA TYR A 16 6.29 -11.43 -4.64
C TYR A 16 5.31 -11.83 -3.54
N ASN A 17 5.73 -12.66 -2.57
CA ASN A 17 4.88 -13.32 -1.60
C ASN A 17 5.46 -13.31 -0.17
N THR A 18 6.35 -12.38 0.14
CA THR A 18 6.96 -12.22 1.48
C THR A 18 5.93 -12.06 2.60
N ASP A 19 4.71 -11.64 2.27
CA ASP A 19 3.59 -11.46 3.17
C ASP A 19 2.86 -12.76 3.57
N LYS A 20 3.23 -13.90 2.98
CA LYS A 20 2.49 -15.17 3.08
C LYS A 20 3.27 -16.27 3.79
N ASP A 21 2.50 -17.15 4.44
CA ASP A 21 2.96 -18.43 4.95
C ASP A 21 3.18 -19.47 3.84
N LYS A 22 3.70 -20.64 4.24
CA LYS A 22 3.93 -21.80 3.34
C LYS A 22 2.67 -22.33 2.64
N HIS A 23 1.48 -21.88 3.02
CA HIS A 23 0.20 -22.26 2.43
C HIS A 23 -0.33 -21.19 1.46
N GLY A 24 0.41 -20.10 1.25
CA GLY A 24 0.03 -19.01 0.35
C GLY A 24 -0.96 -18.02 0.94
N PHE A 25 -1.10 -17.98 2.26
CA PHE A 25 -1.98 -17.03 2.93
C PHE A 25 -1.20 -16.07 3.80
N ARG A 26 -1.70 -14.85 3.93
CA ARG A 26 -1.08 -13.88 4.84
C ARG A 26 -1.09 -14.36 6.27
N TYR A 27 -0.05 -14.02 7.02
CA TYR A 27 0.10 -14.38 8.44
C TYR A 27 -1.10 -13.96 9.30
N ASP A 28 -1.76 -12.86 8.94
CA ASP A 28 -2.98 -12.36 9.60
C ASP A 28 -4.28 -13.13 9.25
N SER A 29 -4.29 -13.94 8.19
CA SER A 29 -5.51 -14.57 7.66
C SER A 29 -6.17 -15.52 8.64
N ILE A 30 -5.38 -16.26 9.43
CA ILE A 30 -5.89 -17.20 10.44
C ILE A 30 -6.58 -16.44 11.57
N GLY A 31 -5.95 -15.37 12.06
CA GLY A 31 -6.52 -14.53 13.12
C GLY A 31 -7.86 -13.92 12.70
N ILE A 32 -7.94 -13.42 11.46
CA ILE A 32 -9.17 -12.85 10.92
C ILE A 32 -10.26 -13.93 10.77
N ALA A 33 -9.93 -15.09 10.20
CA ALA A 33 -10.89 -16.17 10.03
C ALA A 33 -11.45 -16.64 11.37
N ASN A 34 -10.59 -16.84 12.37
CA ASN A 34 -10.99 -17.20 13.72
C ASN A 34 -11.86 -16.11 14.37
N GLY A 35 -11.52 -14.84 14.18
CA GLY A 35 -12.33 -13.72 14.65
C GLY A 35 -13.76 -13.74 14.07
N ILE A 36 -13.91 -14.05 12.79
CA ILE A 36 -15.22 -14.20 12.14
C ILE A 36 -16.01 -15.37 12.73
N VAL A 37 -15.36 -16.52 12.93
CA VAL A 37 -15.98 -17.71 13.52
C VAL A 37 -16.44 -17.43 14.95
N ASN A 38 -15.60 -16.79 15.76
CA ASN A 38 -15.93 -16.41 17.14
C ASN A 38 -17.08 -15.39 17.22
N ALA A 39 -17.25 -14.56 16.18
CA ALA A 39 -18.39 -13.65 16.05
C ALA A 39 -19.67 -14.34 15.51
N GLY A 40 -19.68 -15.67 15.38
CA GLY A 40 -20.83 -16.44 14.91
C GLY A 40 -21.00 -16.48 13.38
N GLY A 41 -20.00 -16.02 12.63
CA GLY A 41 -19.94 -16.19 11.18
C GLY A 41 -19.28 -17.51 10.76
N SER A 42 -19.24 -17.76 9.45
CA SER A 42 -18.35 -18.80 8.90
C SER A 42 -17.35 -18.15 7.95
N CYS A 43 -16.10 -18.62 8.00
CA CYS A 43 -15.02 -18.07 7.19
C CYS A 43 -14.28 -19.14 6.39
N ASP A 44 -14.35 -19.03 5.07
CA ASP A 44 -13.54 -19.86 4.19
C ASP A 44 -12.26 -19.13 3.80
N ARG A 45 -11.13 -19.83 3.79
CA ARG A 45 -9.88 -19.30 3.23
C ARG A 45 -9.80 -19.74 1.76
N LEU A 46 -9.77 -18.78 0.84
CA LEU A 46 -9.79 -19.07 -0.60
C LEU A 46 -8.59 -18.43 -1.30
N GLN A 47 -8.01 -19.16 -2.24
CA GLN A 47 -7.09 -18.61 -3.24
C GLN A 47 -7.88 -18.17 -4.45
N TYR A 48 -7.71 -16.92 -4.86
CA TYR A 48 -8.27 -16.41 -6.10
C TYR A 48 -7.42 -16.90 -7.27
N ASP A 49 -8.04 -17.51 -8.29
CA ASP A 49 -7.35 -17.89 -9.51
C ASP A 49 -7.74 -16.92 -10.65
N PRO A 50 -6.84 -16.01 -11.06
CA PRO A 50 -7.15 -15.08 -12.14
C PRO A 50 -7.28 -15.75 -13.51
N ASN A 51 -6.79 -16.98 -13.69
CA ASN A 51 -6.91 -17.73 -14.95
C ASN A 51 -8.29 -18.37 -15.12
N ASN A 52 -9.05 -18.52 -14.04
CA ASN A 52 -10.36 -19.18 -14.04
C ASN A 52 -11.45 -18.27 -13.48
N TYR A 53 -11.57 -17.08 -14.08
CA TYR A 53 -12.46 -16.01 -13.61
C TYR A 53 -13.92 -16.49 -13.45
N ASP A 54 -14.50 -17.17 -14.44
CA ASP A 54 -15.93 -17.57 -14.39
C ASP A 54 -16.21 -18.54 -13.23
N ALA A 55 -15.29 -19.48 -12.97
CA ALA A 55 -15.40 -20.39 -11.84
C ALA A 55 -15.24 -19.65 -10.51
N MET A 56 -14.31 -18.68 -10.44
CA MET A 56 -14.13 -17.85 -9.26
C MET A 56 -15.35 -16.98 -9.00
N GLU A 57 -15.91 -16.31 -10.01
CA GLU A 57 -17.13 -15.52 -9.89
C GLU A 57 -18.31 -16.37 -9.39
N THR A 58 -18.53 -17.54 -10.00
CA THR A 58 -19.58 -18.49 -9.60
C THR A 58 -19.45 -18.89 -8.13
N LYS A 59 -18.22 -19.24 -7.71
CA LYS A 59 -17.93 -19.63 -6.32
C LYS A 59 -18.12 -18.46 -5.36
N LEU A 60 -17.59 -17.28 -5.70
CA LEU A 60 -17.62 -16.09 -4.86
C LEU A 60 -19.06 -15.57 -4.68
N ASN A 61 -19.93 -15.76 -5.66
CA ASN A 61 -21.32 -15.34 -5.56
C ASN A 61 -22.12 -16.07 -4.47
N GLN A 62 -21.62 -17.19 -3.94
CA GLN A 62 -22.26 -17.95 -2.85
C GLN A 62 -22.07 -17.30 -1.47
N TYR A 63 -21.19 -16.30 -1.36
CA TYR A 63 -20.86 -15.62 -0.11
C TYR A 63 -21.67 -14.35 0.11
N ASP A 64 -21.78 -13.97 1.38
CA ASP A 64 -22.57 -12.82 1.85
C ASP A 64 -21.71 -11.56 2.05
N GLY A 65 -20.38 -11.67 2.02
CA GLY A 65 -19.44 -10.56 2.14
C GLY A 65 -17.99 -11.05 2.06
N PHE A 66 -17.02 -10.15 1.85
CA PHE A 66 -15.66 -10.51 1.43
C PHE A 66 -14.59 -9.82 2.24
N ILE A 67 -13.63 -10.57 2.77
CA ILE A 67 -12.38 -10.01 3.31
C ILE A 67 -11.28 -10.21 2.29
N VAL A 68 -10.82 -9.13 1.68
CA VAL A 68 -9.74 -9.15 0.68
C VAL A 68 -8.40 -9.05 1.38
N ARG A 69 -7.60 -10.11 1.26
CA ARG A 69 -6.23 -10.22 1.76
C ARG A 69 -5.19 -10.33 0.62
N ILE A 70 -5.61 -10.16 -0.63
CA ILE A 70 -4.70 -10.00 -1.77
C ILE A 70 -3.97 -8.66 -1.62
N ASN A 71 -2.64 -8.63 -1.69
CA ASN A 71 -1.94 -7.34 -1.68
C ASN A 71 -2.25 -6.57 -2.96
N PRO A 72 -2.51 -5.26 -2.87
CA PRO A 72 -2.62 -4.40 -4.03
C PRO A 72 -1.40 -4.56 -4.95
N GLY A 73 -1.64 -4.73 -6.25
CA GLY A 73 -0.59 -4.89 -7.25
C GLY A 73 -0.16 -6.34 -7.52
N GLN A 74 -0.43 -7.31 -6.63
CA GLN A 74 -0.06 -8.71 -6.89
C GLN A 74 -0.74 -9.27 -8.13
N LEU A 75 -1.98 -8.87 -8.42
CA LEU A 75 -2.69 -9.26 -9.65
C LEU A 75 -2.18 -8.54 -10.91
N SER A 76 -1.16 -7.70 -10.79
CA SER A 76 -0.47 -7.02 -11.90
C SER A 76 0.99 -7.48 -12.03
N ASN A 77 1.45 -8.41 -11.20
CA ASN A 77 2.83 -8.89 -11.24
C ASN A 77 3.13 -9.67 -12.54
N PRO A 78 4.42 -9.75 -12.93
CA PRO A 78 4.84 -10.59 -14.06
C PRO A 78 4.35 -12.04 -13.92
N GLY A 79 3.84 -12.59 -15.01
CA GLY A 79 3.31 -13.96 -15.06
C GLY A 79 1.83 -14.10 -14.66
N VAL A 80 1.19 -13.03 -14.17
CA VAL A 80 -0.28 -12.99 -14.00
C VAL A 80 -0.94 -12.61 -15.33
N VAL A 81 -2.09 -13.21 -15.63
CA VAL A 81 -2.87 -12.88 -16.84
C VAL A 81 -3.19 -11.38 -16.90
N ALA A 82 -2.98 -10.78 -18.08
CA ALA A 82 -3.17 -9.35 -18.28
C ALA A 82 -4.58 -8.89 -17.89
N GLY A 83 -4.65 -7.78 -17.15
CA GLY A 83 -5.92 -7.20 -16.70
C GLY A 83 -6.57 -7.92 -15.52
N ALA A 84 -5.91 -8.90 -14.87
CA ALA A 84 -6.46 -9.60 -13.72
C ALA A 84 -6.87 -8.67 -12.56
N GLN A 85 -6.05 -7.66 -12.26
CA GLN A 85 -6.37 -6.64 -11.23
C GLN A 85 -7.69 -5.92 -11.56
N ALA A 86 -7.83 -5.39 -12.77
CA ALA A 86 -9.03 -4.66 -13.19
C ALA A 86 -10.29 -5.56 -13.17
N LYS A 87 -10.17 -6.81 -13.60
CA LYS A 87 -11.28 -7.79 -13.53
C LYS A 87 -11.68 -8.10 -12.09
N PHE A 88 -10.70 -8.31 -11.21
CA PHE A 88 -10.95 -8.56 -9.80
C PHE A 88 -11.63 -7.36 -9.11
N ASP A 89 -11.15 -6.14 -9.37
CA ASP A 89 -11.73 -4.92 -8.81
C ASP A 89 -13.16 -4.69 -9.30
N ALA A 90 -13.45 -4.99 -10.57
CA ALA A 90 -14.80 -4.95 -11.13
C ALA A 90 -15.74 -5.96 -10.45
N LEU A 91 -15.28 -7.19 -10.21
CA LEU A 91 -16.03 -8.22 -9.49
C LEU A 91 -16.30 -7.83 -8.04
N MET A 92 -15.29 -7.34 -7.31
CA MET A 92 -15.49 -6.84 -5.95
C MET A 92 -16.47 -5.65 -5.92
N THR A 93 -16.41 -4.76 -6.91
CA THR A 93 -17.35 -3.64 -7.06
C THR A 93 -18.78 -4.13 -7.34
N SER A 94 -18.96 -5.18 -8.15
CA SER A 94 -20.29 -5.75 -8.43
C SER A 94 -20.92 -6.33 -7.16
N PHE A 95 -20.13 -6.97 -6.30
CA PHE A 95 -20.61 -7.45 -5.00
C PHE A 95 -21.02 -6.31 -4.05
N VAL A 96 -20.24 -5.23 -3.98
CA VAL A 96 -20.64 -4.03 -3.22
C VAL A 96 -21.97 -3.48 -3.73
N LYS A 97 -22.15 -3.37 -5.06
CA LYS A 97 -23.40 -2.92 -5.68
C LYS A 97 -24.58 -3.86 -5.40
N ALA A 98 -24.33 -5.15 -5.25
CA ALA A 98 -25.31 -6.15 -4.86
C ALA A 98 -25.61 -6.18 -3.34
N GLY A 99 -25.09 -5.21 -2.57
CA GLY A 99 -25.29 -5.14 -1.12
C GLY A 99 -24.42 -6.10 -0.30
N LYS A 100 -23.46 -6.78 -0.94
CA LYS A 100 -22.50 -7.67 -0.27
C LYS A 100 -21.27 -6.86 0.12
N PRO A 101 -21.00 -6.66 1.42
CA PRO A 101 -19.87 -5.85 1.85
C PRO A 101 -18.52 -6.48 1.46
N VAL A 102 -17.59 -5.63 1.03
CA VAL A 102 -16.20 -6.00 0.69
C VAL A 102 -15.25 -5.16 1.52
N TRP A 103 -14.32 -5.82 2.22
CA TRP A 103 -13.34 -5.17 3.09
C TRP A 103 -11.91 -5.48 2.63
N SER A 104 -11.12 -4.49 2.21
CA SER A 104 -11.53 -3.11 1.88
C SER A 104 -12.21 -3.07 0.51
N SER A 105 -13.22 -2.22 0.33
CA SER A 105 -13.86 -2.06 -0.99
C SER A 105 -12.87 -1.48 -2.02
N PRO A 106 -13.05 -1.75 -3.33
CA PRO A 106 -12.15 -1.21 -4.37
C PRO A 106 -12.05 0.32 -4.38
N ALA A 107 -13.15 1.01 -4.08
CA ALA A 107 -13.16 2.48 -3.96
C ALA A 107 -12.28 2.97 -2.81
N VAL A 108 -12.38 2.34 -1.63
CA VAL A 108 -11.53 2.66 -0.48
C VAL A 108 -10.07 2.37 -0.81
N GLN A 109 -9.76 1.24 -1.46
CA GLN A 109 -8.39 0.91 -1.86
C GLN A 109 -7.80 1.93 -2.85
N THR A 110 -8.63 2.42 -3.78
CA THR A 110 -8.20 3.43 -4.76
C THR A 110 -7.89 4.78 -4.11
N GLN A 111 -8.72 5.19 -3.15
CA GLN A 111 -8.58 6.46 -2.42
C GLN A 111 -7.48 6.41 -1.36
N MET A 112 -7.37 5.31 -0.62
CA MET A 112 -6.43 5.15 0.51
C MET A 112 -5.09 4.55 0.08
N GLY A 113 -5.00 3.99 -1.13
CA GLY A 113 -3.75 3.40 -1.65
C GLY A 113 -2.76 4.43 -2.19
N ALA A 114 -3.16 5.71 -2.27
CA ALA A 114 -2.27 6.81 -2.61
C ALA A 114 -1.74 7.50 -1.34
N LYS A 115 -0.44 7.81 -1.32
CA LYS A 115 0.21 8.44 -0.17
C LYS A 115 -0.16 9.92 -0.01
N ASP A 116 -0.83 10.53 -1.00
CA ASP A 116 -1.46 11.86 -0.89
C ASP A 116 -2.46 11.96 0.27
N ALA A 117 -3.04 10.84 0.70
CA ALA A 117 -3.85 10.75 1.91
C ALA A 117 -3.10 11.27 3.16
N LEU A 118 -1.78 11.09 3.25
CA LEU A 118 -0.95 11.61 4.34
C LEU A 118 -0.90 13.15 4.37
N VAL A 119 -0.90 13.78 3.19
CA VAL A 119 -0.98 15.23 3.06
C VAL A 119 -2.34 15.74 3.52
N LYS A 120 -3.42 15.02 3.20
CA LYS A 120 -4.79 15.40 3.58
C LYS A 120 -5.04 15.34 5.09
N ILE A 121 -4.33 14.47 5.81
CA ILE A 121 -4.47 14.31 7.27
C ILE A 121 -3.41 15.09 8.08
N LYS A 122 -2.56 15.89 7.43
CA LYS A 122 -1.39 16.51 8.08
C LYS A 122 -1.71 17.44 9.25
N SER A 123 -2.94 17.95 9.32
CA SER A 123 -3.45 18.81 10.41
C SER A 123 -4.20 18.05 11.50
N MET A 124 -4.37 16.73 11.37
CA MET A 124 -4.94 15.89 12.42
C MET A 124 -3.91 15.69 13.55
N SER A 125 -4.36 15.23 14.72
CA SER A 125 -3.48 14.99 15.87
C SER A 125 -2.37 13.96 15.62
N CYS A 126 -2.55 13.06 14.66
CA CYS A 126 -1.55 12.09 14.22
C CYS A 126 -0.80 12.51 12.95
N GLY A 127 -1.12 13.68 12.39
CA GLY A 127 -0.50 14.21 11.18
C GLY A 127 0.81 14.94 11.48
N LEU A 128 1.63 15.09 10.44
CA LEU A 128 2.85 15.92 10.46
C LEU A 128 2.64 17.14 9.55
N PRO A 129 2.55 18.38 10.08
CA PRO A 129 2.21 19.57 9.30
C PRO A 129 3.13 19.84 8.09
N ASP A 130 4.36 19.34 8.15
CA ASP A 130 5.41 19.40 7.13
C ASP A 130 5.38 18.21 6.15
N THR A 131 4.21 17.58 5.98
CA THR A 131 3.95 16.59 4.93
C THR A 131 3.47 17.29 3.65
N TYR A 132 4.17 17.02 2.54
CA TYR A 132 3.94 17.66 1.24
C TYR A 132 3.82 16.62 0.12
N ALA A 133 3.07 16.99 -0.93
CA ALA A 133 3.11 16.31 -2.22
C ALA A 133 3.61 17.30 -3.26
N TYR A 134 4.54 16.86 -4.10
CA TYR A 134 5.12 17.65 -5.18
C TYR A 134 4.73 17.00 -6.49
N TYR A 135 4.13 17.78 -7.40
CA TYR A 135 3.66 17.28 -8.69
C TYR A 135 4.51 17.80 -9.86
N SER A 136 5.46 18.67 -9.57
CA SER A 136 6.46 19.17 -10.51
C SER A 136 7.85 19.18 -9.90
N GLU A 137 8.87 19.13 -10.77
CA GLU A 137 10.27 19.27 -10.37
C GLU A 137 10.53 20.60 -9.64
N ALA A 138 9.93 21.69 -10.11
CA ALA A 138 10.10 23.01 -9.50
C ALA A 138 9.55 23.07 -8.06
N GLU A 139 8.39 22.47 -7.82
CA GLU A 139 7.81 22.38 -6.47
C GLU A 139 8.67 21.51 -5.56
N LEU A 140 9.13 20.35 -6.06
CA LEU A 140 10.01 19.46 -5.31
C LEU A 140 11.31 20.19 -4.95
N HIS A 141 11.97 20.80 -5.93
CA HIS A 141 13.23 21.51 -5.76
C HIS A 141 13.12 22.61 -4.70
N LYS A 142 12.01 23.38 -4.70
CA LYS A 142 11.79 24.43 -3.70
C LYS A 142 11.45 23.85 -2.33
N GLY A 143 10.37 23.07 -2.23
CA GLY A 143 9.81 22.64 -0.96
C GLY A 143 10.69 21.61 -0.24
N PHE A 144 11.34 20.71 -0.97
CA PHE A 144 12.23 19.72 -0.38
C PHE A 144 13.43 20.38 0.31
N ARG A 145 14.03 21.41 -0.30
CA ARG A 145 15.17 22.13 0.28
C ARG A 145 14.84 22.82 1.59
N GLU A 146 13.63 23.35 1.74
CA GLU A 146 13.16 23.95 3.00
C GLU A 146 12.89 22.85 4.05
N ALA A 147 12.20 21.78 3.66
CA ALA A 147 11.83 20.70 4.58
C ALA A 147 13.04 19.88 5.08
N ALA A 148 14.02 19.63 4.21
CA ALA A 148 15.25 18.87 4.51
C ALA A 148 16.28 19.70 5.31
N ALA A 149 16.19 21.03 5.29
CA ALA A 149 16.98 21.87 6.18
C ALA A 149 16.48 21.88 7.63
N PHE A 150 15.22 21.46 7.87
CA PHE A 150 14.57 21.53 9.18
C PHE A 150 14.68 20.25 10.02
N GLN A 151 14.58 19.06 9.42
CA GLN A 151 14.75 17.78 10.12
C GLN A 151 14.88 16.65 9.07
N PRO A 152 15.26 15.41 9.47
CA PRO A 152 15.31 14.28 8.54
C PRO A 152 14.01 14.07 7.78
N ARG A 153 14.12 13.68 6.51
CA ARG A 153 12.97 13.48 5.61
C ARG A 153 12.78 12.03 5.25
N VAL A 154 11.55 11.71 4.87
CA VAL A 154 11.26 10.52 4.09
C VAL A 154 10.64 10.94 2.77
N ILE A 155 11.33 10.67 1.66
CA ILE A 155 10.78 10.84 0.31
C ILE A 155 10.11 9.54 -0.10
N LYS A 156 8.91 9.61 -0.66
CA LYS A 156 8.17 8.44 -1.14
C LYS A 156 7.46 8.75 -2.44
N GLN A 157 7.41 7.77 -3.35
CA GLN A 157 6.49 7.82 -4.47
C GLN A 157 5.02 7.74 -4.00
N ASN A 158 4.14 8.51 -4.65
CA ASN A 158 2.71 8.57 -4.29
C ASN A 158 2.02 7.20 -4.40
N ARG A 159 2.47 6.36 -5.34
CA ARG A 159 2.06 4.95 -5.47
C ARG A 159 3.30 4.07 -5.43
N GLY A 160 3.18 2.90 -4.82
CA GLY A 160 4.29 1.97 -4.59
C GLY A 160 4.13 1.27 -3.25
N SER A 161 4.61 0.04 -3.16
CA SER A 161 4.50 -0.85 -1.99
C SER A 161 5.88 -1.38 -1.58
N ALA A 162 5.93 -2.10 -0.45
CA ALA A 162 7.11 -2.86 -0.01
C ALA A 162 8.44 -2.08 0.16
N GLY A 163 8.42 -0.76 0.28
CA GLY A 163 9.64 0.03 0.52
C GLY A 163 10.30 0.58 -0.74
N GLU A 164 9.87 0.15 -1.93
CA GLU A 164 10.39 0.63 -3.21
C GLU A 164 10.16 2.14 -3.38
N GLY A 165 11.20 2.87 -3.76
CA GLY A 165 11.14 4.32 -3.94
C GLY A 165 10.83 5.09 -2.64
N ILE A 166 11.15 4.49 -1.49
CA ILE A 166 11.10 5.14 -0.18
C ILE A 166 12.53 5.41 0.29
N TRP A 167 12.86 6.68 0.48
CA TRP A 167 14.19 7.13 0.85
C TRP A 167 14.15 7.85 2.19
N LEU A 168 14.98 7.40 3.13
CA LEU A 168 15.33 8.16 4.32
C LEU A 168 16.42 9.17 3.95
N VAL A 169 16.28 10.42 4.37
CA VAL A 169 17.19 11.51 4.00
C VAL A 169 17.63 12.26 5.24
N TRP A 170 18.95 12.41 5.40
CA TRP A 170 19.57 13.17 6.47
C TRP A 170 20.49 14.25 5.92
N LEU A 171 20.44 15.43 6.51
CA LEU A 171 21.41 16.48 6.29
C LEU A 171 22.74 16.10 6.97
N GLU A 172 23.82 16.16 6.20
CA GLU A 172 25.18 15.91 6.67
C GLU A 172 25.96 17.22 6.83
N ASP A 173 27.01 17.18 7.65
CA ASP A 173 27.97 18.29 7.84
C ASP A 173 27.35 19.63 8.29
N LYS A 174 26.07 19.66 8.70
CA LYS A 174 25.32 20.87 9.03
C LYS A 174 24.22 20.59 10.05
N GLN A 175 23.92 21.58 10.89
CA GLN A 175 22.80 21.51 11.83
C GLN A 175 21.50 21.86 11.13
N TYR A 176 20.42 21.18 11.52
CA TYR A 176 19.08 21.54 11.10
C TYR A 176 18.66 22.89 11.69
N CYS A 177 17.81 23.63 10.97
CA CYS A 177 17.24 24.88 11.47
C CYS A 177 16.16 24.62 12.54
N ALA A 178 15.88 25.63 13.38
CA ALA A 178 15.00 25.45 14.54
C ALA A 178 13.52 25.36 14.17
N ASN A 179 13.09 26.07 13.12
CA ASN A 179 11.72 26.02 12.60
C ASN A 179 11.72 25.78 11.10
N LEU A 180 10.64 25.19 10.60
CA LEU A 180 10.42 24.98 9.18
C LEU A 180 10.39 26.34 8.43
N GLY A 181 11.25 26.48 7.43
CA GLY A 181 11.39 27.70 6.63
C GLY A 181 12.45 28.68 7.12
N ASP A 182 13.07 28.47 8.30
CA ASP A 182 14.17 29.31 8.79
C ASP A 182 15.42 29.21 7.89
N ALA A 183 15.59 28.09 7.20
CA ALA A 183 16.67 27.85 6.25
C ALA A 183 16.18 27.02 5.05
N LYS A 184 17.02 26.99 4.01
CA LYS A 184 16.87 26.10 2.85
C LYS A 184 18.24 25.53 2.48
N LEU A 185 18.25 24.32 1.94
CA LEU A 185 19.48 23.71 1.45
C LEU A 185 20.04 24.44 0.23
N GLY A 186 21.33 24.71 0.25
CA GLY A 186 22.11 25.17 -0.91
C GLY A 186 22.56 24.00 -1.78
N ASP A 187 23.11 24.30 -2.97
CA ASP A 187 23.55 23.27 -3.93
C ASP A 187 24.76 22.45 -3.45
N ASN A 188 25.48 22.97 -2.47
CA ASN A 188 26.66 22.33 -1.88
C ASN A 188 26.36 21.65 -0.53
N ASP A 189 25.12 21.72 -0.03
CA ASP A 189 24.74 21.00 1.18
C ASP A 189 24.63 19.49 0.86
N LYS A 190 25.23 18.64 1.68
CA LYS A 190 25.26 17.20 1.46
C LYS A 190 24.11 16.50 2.16
N LEU A 191 23.58 15.46 1.52
CA LEU A 191 22.51 14.63 2.06
C LEU A 191 22.96 13.19 2.05
N LYS A 192 22.77 12.47 3.15
CA LYS A 192 22.80 11.02 3.14
C LYS A 192 21.40 10.50 2.81
N LEU A 193 21.26 9.65 1.80
CA LEU A 193 20.01 9.02 1.42
C LEU A 193 20.12 7.51 1.57
N MET A 194 19.13 6.84 2.15
CA MET A 194 19.07 5.38 2.21
C MET A 194 17.74 4.86 1.68
N GLU A 195 17.77 3.99 0.68
CA GLU A 195 16.56 3.35 0.18
C GLU A 195 16.10 2.23 1.12
N MET A 196 14.83 2.26 1.52
CA MET A 196 14.28 1.30 2.48
C MET A 196 14.10 -0.11 1.92
N ASN A 197 14.14 -0.27 0.60
CA ASN A 197 13.92 -1.55 -0.07
C ASN A 197 15.12 -2.50 0.10
N ASP A 198 16.33 -1.98 -0.11
CA ASP A 198 17.57 -2.77 -0.13
C ASP A 198 18.66 -2.24 0.82
N ASN A 199 18.37 -1.15 1.54
CA ASN A 199 19.31 -0.42 2.40
C ASN A 199 20.52 0.17 1.66
N HIS A 200 20.47 0.31 0.34
CA HIS A 200 21.54 1.02 -0.37
C HIS A 200 21.55 2.49 0.04
N THR A 201 22.74 3.10 -0.01
CA THR A 201 22.97 4.48 0.45
C THR A 201 23.63 5.32 -0.64
N GLU A 202 23.14 6.55 -0.83
CA GLU A 202 23.72 7.60 -1.67
C GLU A 202 24.10 8.82 -0.81
N TYR A 203 24.99 9.68 -1.32
CA TYR A 203 25.54 10.87 -0.65
C TYR A 203 25.59 12.09 -1.58
#